data_AF-A0A0R3RLE5-F1
#
_entry.id   AF-A0A0R3RLE5-F1
#
_cell.length_a   1.000
_cell.length_b   1.000
_cell.length_c   1.000
_cell.angle_alpha   90.00
_cell.angle_beta   90.00
_cell.angle_gamma   90.00
#
_symmetry.space_group_name_H-M   'P 1'
#
loop_
_entity.id
_entity.type
_entity.pdbx_description
1 polymer ?
#
loop_
_entity_poly.entity_id
_entity_poly.type
_entity_poly.pdbx_seq_one_letter_code
_entity_poly.pdbx_strand_id
1 'polypeptide(L)'
;MLIDSAKIGIQEPFAKRLLENLMNIGGGSGDNIKDLRIEHDTAYYDELLAMRKYFQETLLREADFCKNLKQFLETGNIFEQASNHISNSNLLAAIENLFKAESVRYHLLAFAQSYKEFDRISKLLIQYYEPIEEIYTNFINEAKYYCTRGIDIIRGRNSEAKKQLEVILRAVEIDEKIDKLYKNNRFEIANRPHCWREMLFKIIEERVQQRVEAFQIEDRKLNQNWVTRYDSEFILM
;
A
#
# COMPACT_ATOMS: atom_id res chain seq x y z
N MET A 1 37.27 16.53 3.94
CA MET A 1 37.46 16.75 2.49
C MET A 1 36.48 15.86 1.76
N LEU A 2 35.50 16.49 1.14
CA LEU A 2 34.52 15.89 0.23
C LEU A 2 35.24 15.41 -1.04
N ILE A 3 34.91 14.22 -1.54
CA ILE A 3 35.14 13.86 -2.95
C ILE A 3 33.83 13.29 -3.52
N ASP A 4 33.52 13.85 -4.68
CA ASP A 4 32.25 13.89 -5.38
C ASP A 4 31.61 12.56 -5.79
N SER A 5 30.28 12.61 -5.77
CA SER A 5 29.33 11.75 -6.47
C SER A 5 29.58 11.73 -7.99
N ALA A 6 30.16 10.64 -8.50
CA ALA A 6 30.16 10.34 -9.92
C ALA A 6 28.83 9.67 -10.32
N LYS A 7 28.06 10.42 -11.11
CA LYS A 7 26.82 10.04 -11.81
C LYS A 7 26.83 8.58 -12.29
N ILE A 8 26.03 7.73 -11.64
CA ILE A 8 25.60 6.45 -12.22
C ILE A 8 24.56 6.79 -13.27
N GLY A 9 25.02 7.10 -14.47
CA GLY A 9 24.18 7.16 -15.65
C GLY A 9 23.57 5.79 -15.84
N ILE A 10 22.25 5.69 -15.65
CA ILE A 10 21.45 4.51 -16.00
C ILE A 10 21.71 4.27 -17.49
N GLN A 11 22.57 3.31 -17.81
CA GLN A 11 22.71 2.83 -19.18
C GLN A 11 21.34 2.29 -19.58
N GLU A 12 20.70 2.93 -20.55
CA GLU A 12 19.49 2.39 -21.14
C GLU A 12 19.77 0.94 -21.57
N PRO A 13 18.87 -0.01 -21.24
CA PRO A 13 19.05 -1.40 -21.62
C PRO A 13 19.33 -1.46 -23.12
N PHE A 14 20.38 -2.17 -23.53
CA PHE A 14 20.78 -2.31 -24.93
C PHE A 14 19.58 -2.63 -25.85
N ALA A 15 18.62 -3.42 -25.36
CA ALA A 15 17.35 -3.72 -26.03
C ALA A 15 16.50 -2.48 -26.34
N LYS A 16 16.41 -1.50 -25.43
CA LYS A 16 15.67 -0.25 -25.62
C LYS A 16 16.33 0.62 -26.68
N ARG A 17 17.66 0.74 -26.63
CA ARG A 17 18.46 1.49 -27.62
C ARG A 17 18.41 0.84 -29.01
N LEU A 18 18.43 -0.50 -29.06
CA LEU A 18 18.26 -1.27 -30.29
C LEU A 18 16.85 -1.07 -30.88
N LEU A 19 15.81 -1.13 -30.05
CA LEU A 19 14.43 -0.89 -30.47
C LEU A 19 14.22 0.54 -30.98
N GLU A 20 14.72 1.55 -30.27
CA GLU A 20 14.64 2.96 -30.70
C GLU A 20 15.39 3.19 -32.01
N ASN A 21 16.57 2.59 -32.19
CA ASN A 21 17.31 2.65 -33.45
C ASN A 21 16.55 1.96 -34.58
N LEU A 22 15.93 0.81 -34.34
CA LEU A 22 15.10 0.10 -35.34
C LEU A 22 13.81 0.87 -35.68
N MET A 23 13.27 1.66 -34.74
CA MET A 23 12.08 2.49 -34.95
C MET A 23 12.41 3.78 -35.72
N ASN A 24 13.59 4.38 -35.52
CA ASN A 24 13.99 5.66 -36.11
C ASN A 24 14.53 5.60 -37.55
N ILE A 25 14.79 4.41 -38.12
CA ILE A 25 15.29 4.25 -39.50
C ILE A 25 14.26 4.71 -40.57
N GLY A 26 13.00 4.93 -40.20
CA GLY A 26 11.94 5.36 -41.14
C GLY A 26 11.74 6.87 -41.32
N GLY A 27 12.51 7.75 -40.67
CA GLY A 27 12.14 9.16 -40.50
C GLY A 27 12.98 10.22 -41.22
N GLY A 28 14.06 9.88 -41.93
CA GLY A 28 15.03 10.87 -42.42
C GLY A 28 15.50 10.66 -43.86
N SER A 29 15.01 11.51 -44.76
CA SER A 29 15.66 11.99 -46.00
C SER A 29 16.63 11.03 -46.72
N GLY A 30 16.07 10.11 -47.53
CA GLY A 30 16.31 10.02 -48.98
C GLY A 30 17.70 9.79 -49.60
N ASP A 31 18.85 10.18 -49.02
CA ASP A 31 20.05 10.35 -49.86
C ASP A 31 21.40 9.86 -49.31
N ASN A 32 21.45 9.19 -48.16
CA ASN A 32 22.73 8.67 -47.62
C ASN A 32 22.81 7.13 -47.50
N ILE A 33 21.97 6.39 -48.24
CA ILE A 33 22.03 4.92 -48.32
C ILE A 33 22.42 4.49 -49.74
N LYS A 34 23.60 4.94 -50.22
CA LYS A 34 24.22 4.33 -51.41
C LYS A 34 25.51 3.58 -51.11
N ASP A 35 26.16 3.81 -49.96
CA ASP A 35 27.50 3.27 -49.70
C ASP A 35 27.60 2.18 -48.61
N LEU A 36 26.48 1.57 -48.22
CA LEU A 36 26.49 0.28 -47.51
C LEU A 36 25.51 -0.70 -48.14
N ARG A 37 25.68 -0.96 -49.45
CA ARG A 37 25.22 -2.23 -50.01
C ARG A 37 26.18 -3.32 -49.57
N ILE A 38 26.02 -3.75 -48.32
CA ILE A 38 26.45 -5.10 -47.95
C ILE A 38 25.46 -6.02 -48.64
N GLU A 39 25.90 -6.69 -49.70
CA GLU A 39 25.23 -7.84 -50.32
C GLU A 39 25.25 -9.03 -49.32
N HIS A 40 24.58 -8.87 -48.19
CA HIS A 40 24.31 -9.95 -47.25
C HIS A 40 22.81 -10.19 -47.22
N ASP A 41 22.47 -11.37 -47.75
CA ASP A 41 21.22 -12.11 -47.61
C ASP A 41 19.96 -11.29 -47.35
N THR A 42 19.15 -11.09 -48.39
CA THR A 42 17.75 -10.68 -48.28
C THR A 42 16.99 -11.46 -47.20
N ALA A 43 17.35 -12.73 -46.97
CA ALA A 43 16.81 -13.55 -45.87
C ALA A 43 17.10 -12.98 -44.47
N TYR A 44 18.29 -12.41 -44.22
CA TYR A 44 18.65 -11.80 -42.95
C TYR A 44 17.85 -10.51 -42.69
N TYR A 45 17.60 -9.73 -43.74
CA TYR A 45 16.75 -8.53 -43.65
C TYR A 45 15.27 -8.89 -43.39
N ASP A 46 14.75 -9.91 -44.06
CA ASP A 46 13.38 -10.41 -43.87
C ASP A 46 13.17 -10.98 -42.45
N GLU A 47 14.16 -11.67 -41.90
CA GLU A 47 14.15 -12.15 -40.51
C GLU A 47 14.11 -10.98 -39.51
N LEU A 48 14.91 -9.94 -39.70
CA LEU A 48 14.89 -8.75 -38.84
C LEU A 48 13.54 -8.02 -38.91
N LEU A 49 12.93 -7.94 -40.09
CA LEU A 49 11.62 -7.32 -40.28
C LEU A 49 10.51 -8.16 -39.61
N ALA A 50 10.59 -9.49 -39.70
CA ALA A 50 9.71 -10.40 -38.99
C ALA A 50 9.86 -10.27 -37.45
N MET A 51 11.09 -10.18 -36.94
CA MET A 51 11.34 -9.94 -35.51
C MET A 51 10.75 -8.60 -35.06
N ARG A 52 10.94 -7.52 -35.82
CA ARG A 52 10.35 -6.21 -35.52
C ARG A 52 8.83 -6.29 -35.43
N LYS A 53 8.18 -6.95 -36.40
CA LYS A 53 6.73 -7.12 -36.42
C LYS A 53 6.24 -7.93 -35.21
N TYR A 54 6.92 -9.03 -34.88
CA TYR A 54 6.63 -9.83 -33.69
C TYR A 54 6.73 -9.01 -32.39
N PHE A 55 7.78 -8.20 -32.24
CA PHE A 55 7.92 -7.32 -31.07
C PHE A 55 6.80 -6.28 -30.99
N GLN A 56 6.43 -5.66 -32.12
CA GLN A 56 5.32 -4.71 -32.16
C GLN A 56 3.99 -5.35 -31.77
N GLU A 57 3.67 -6.52 -32.32
CA GLU A 57 2.44 -7.26 -31.97
C GLU A 57 2.43 -7.66 -30.49
N THR A 58 3.58 -8.06 -29.94
CA THR A 58 3.72 -8.42 -28.52
C THR A 58 3.48 -7.20 -27.62
N LEU A 59 4.06 -6.04 -27.96
CA LEU A 59 3.85 -4.79 -27.22
C LEU A 59 2.40 -4.32 -27.27
N LEU A 60 1.72 -4.47 -28.40
CA LEU A 60 0.28 -4.14 -28.52
C LEU A 60 -0.57 -5.04 -27.61
N ARG A 61 -0.30 -6.36 -27.61
CA ARG A 61 -1.01 -7.30 -26.72
C ARG A 61 -0.77 -7.01 -25.24
N GLU A 62 0.44 -6.62 -24.88
CA GLU A 62 0.74 -6.17 -23.52
C GLU A 62 -0.02 -4.90 -23.16
N ALA A 63 -0.07 -3.91 -24.06
CA ALA A 63 -0.83 -2.68 -23.85
C ALA A 63 -2.33 -2.97 -23.67
N ASP A 64 -2.91 -3.86 -24.48
CA ASP A 64 -4.30 -4.29 -24.37
C ASP A 64 -4.56 -5.03 -23.05
N PHE A 65 -3.64 -5.90 -22.63
CA PHE A 65 -3.73 -6.57 -21.33
C PHE A 65 -3.72 -5.56 -20.18
N CYS A 66 -2.78 -4.60 -20.19
CA CYS A 66 -2.71 -3.55 -19.18
C CYS A 66 -3.99 -2.72 -19.13
N LYS A 67 -4.57 -2.40 -20.29
CA LYS A 67 -5.84 -1.67 -20.38
C LYS A 67 -7.00 -2.48 -19.79
N ASN A 68 -7.10 -3.76 -20.14
CA ASN A 68 -8.15 -4.65 -19.61
C ASN A 68 -8.01 -4.85 -18.10
N LEU A 69 -6.77 -5.01 -17.61
CA LEU A 69 -6.49 -5.13 -16.19
C LEU A 69 -6.90 -3.84 -15.46
N LYS A 70 -6.52 -2.67 -15.98
CA LYS A 70 -6.94 -1.38 -15.42
C LYS A 70 -8.45 -1.25 -15.37
N GLN A 71 -9.14 -1.56 -16.46
CA GLN A 71 -10.60 -1.52 -16.51
C GLN A 71 -11.23 -2.48 -15.50
N PHE A 72 -10.75 -3.72 -15.41
CA PHE A 72 -11.21 -4.71 -14.44
C PHE A 72 -11.09 -4.20 -13.01
N LEU A 73 -9.94 -3.59 -12.69
CA LEU A 73 -9.68 -3.03 -11.39
C LEU A 73 -10.54 -1.77 -11.12
N GLU A 74 -10.80 -0.92 -12.12
CA GLU A 74 -11.61 0.30 -11.98
C GLU A 74 -13.13 0.06 -12.01
N THR A 75 -13.59 -1.10 -12.49
CA THR A 75 -15.02 -1.41 -12.74
C THR A 75 -15.90 -1.24 -11.49
N GLY A 76 -15.35 -1.45 -10.29
CA GLY A 76 -16.10 -1.33 -9.04
C GLY A 76 -16.14 0.08 -8.42
N ASN A 77 -15.39 1.04 -8.98
CA ASN A 77 -15.16 2.37 -8.40
C ASN A 77 -14.85 2.32 -6.87
N ILE A 78 -14.06 1.31 -6.50
CA ILE A 78 -13.80 0.94 -5.10
C ILE A 78 -13.15 2.11 -4.35
N PHE A 79 -12.32 2.89 -5.05
CA PHE A 79 -11.64 4.07 -4.52
C PHE A 79 -12.59 5.17 -4.06
N GLU A 80 -13.46 5.65 -4.97
CA GLU A 80 -14.40 6.72 -4.63
C GLU A 80 -15.35 6.26 -3.52
N GLN A 81 -15.81 5.01 -3.59
CA GLN A 81 -16.67 4.45 -2.54
C GLN A 81 -15.96 4.41 -1.18
N ALA A 82 -14.74 3.86 -1.11
CA ALA A 82 -14.00 3.75 0.13
C ALA A 82 -13.65 5.13 0.72
N SER A 83 -13.19 6.06 -0.11
CA SER A 83 -12.90 7.45 0.30
C SER A 83 -14.14 8.18 0.82
N ASN A 84 -15.28 8.03 0.13
CA ASN A 84 -16.56 8.60 0.57
C ASN A 84 -17.05 7.95 1.88
N HIS A 85 -16.84 6.65 2.07
CA HIS A 85 -17.23 5.98 3.32
C HIS A 85 -16.40 6.45 4.51
N ILE A 86 -15.08 6.67 4.34
CA ILE A 86 -14.23 7.25 5.39
C ILE A 86 -14.70 8.67 5.74
N SER A 87 -14.92 9.52 4.72
CA SER A 87 -15.42 10.89 4.93
C SER A 87 -16.76 10.94 5.68
N ASN A 88 -17.62 9.93 5.47
CA ASN A 88 -18.90 9.79 6.15
C ASN A 88 -18.82 9.04 7.50
N SER A 89 -17.62 8.79 8.03
CA SER A 89 -17.39 8.02 9.28
C SER A 89 -17.96 6.59 9.25
N ASN A 90 -18.19 6.02 8.06
CA ASN A 90 -18.63 4.64 7.90
C ASN A 90 -17.41 3.73 7.69
N LEU A 91 -16.73 3.41 8.79
CA LEU A 91 -15.49 2.63 8.74
C LEU A 91 -15.71 1.19 8.28
N LEU A 92 -16.89 0.61 8.53
CA LEU A 92 -17.22 -0.75 8.10
C LEU A 92 -17.27 -0.86 6.57
N ALA A 93 -18.04 0.01 5.92
CA ALA A 93 -18.12 -0.01 4.46
C ALA A 93 -16.77 0.33 3.81
N ALA A 94 -16.00 1.24 4.42
CA ALA A 94 -14.66 1.57 3.96
C ALA A 94 -13.73 0.35 4.01
N ILE A 95 -13.65 -0.35 5.15
CA ILE A 95 -12.74 -1.48 5.30
C ILE A 95 -13.17 -2.69 4.46
N GLU A 96 -14.46 -2.93 4.28
CA GLU A 96 -14.95 -3.98 3.39
C GLU A 96 -14.49 -3.75 1.94
N ASN A 97 -14.52 -2.51 1.47
CA ASN A 97 -14.04 -2.16 0.14
C ASN A 97 -12.51 -2.29 0.02
N LEU A 98 -11.76 -1.89 1.05
CA LEU A 98 -10.32 -2.09 1.11
C LEU A 98 -9.95 -3.58 1.07
N PHE A 99 -10.62 -4.43 1.84
CA PHE A 99 -10.39 -5.88 1.82
C PHE A 99 -10.80 -6.54 0.50
N LYS A 100 -11.84 -6.05 -0.18
CA LYS A 100 -12.16 -6.51 -1.54
C LYS A 100 -11.02 -6.17 -2.50
N ALA A 101 -10.49 -4.96 -2.45
CA ALA A 101 -9.36 -4.57 -3.28
C ALA A 101 -8.10 -5.39 -2.96
N GLU A 102 -7.82 -5.64 -1.68
CA GLU A 102 -6.70 -6.48 -1.25
C GLU A 102 -6.85 -7.94 -1.71
N SER A 103 -8.07 -8.48 -1.64
CA SER A 103 -8.37 -9.83 -2.14
C SER A 103 -8.09 -9.95 -3.64
N VAL A 104 -8.51 -8.94 -4.42
CA VAL A 104 -8.18 -8.87 -5.85
C VAL A 104 -6.66 -8.82 -6.06
N ARG A 105 -5.93 -8.01 -5.28
CA ARG A 105 -4.46 -7.92 -5.35
C ARG A 105 -3.83 -9.29 -5.15
N TYR A 106 -4.21 -9.96 -4.06
CA TYR A 106 -3.68 -11.25 -3.67
C TYR A 106 -3.94 -12.31 -4.75
N HIS A 107 -5.18 -12.40 -5.26
CA HIS A 107 -5.52 -13.38 -6.28
C HIS A 107 -4.78 -13.15 -7.61
N LEU A 108 -4.59 -11.88 -8.00
CA LEU A 108 -3.79 -11.55 -9.19
C LEU A 108 -2.31 -11.93 -9.01
N LEU A 109 -1.74 -11.67 -7.84
CA LEU A 109 -0.36 -12.05 -7.53
C LEU A 109 -0.17 -13.57 -7.49
N ALA A 110 -1.11 -14.30 -6.88
CA ALA A 110 -1.10 -15.76 -6.86
C ALA A 110 -1.22 -16.35 -8.27
N PHE A 111 -2.10 -15.79 -9.10
CA PHE A 111 -2.21 -16.15 -10.50
C PHE A 111 -0.87 -15.88 -11.22
N ALA A 112 -0.31 -14.69 -11.10
CA ALA A 112 0.97 -14.31 -11.71
C ALA A 112 2.13 -15.24 -11.30
N GLN A 113 2.19 -15.64 -10.02
CA GLN A 113 3.20 -16.57 -9.52
C GLN A 113 3.11 -17.93 -10.21
N SER A 114 1.89 -18.43 -10.48
CA SER A 114 1.69 -19.71 -11.17
C SER A 114 2.23 -19.72 -12.61
N TYR A 115 2.31 -18.56 -13.25
CA TYR A 115 2.88 -18.38 -14.60
C TYR A 115 4.30 -17.83 -14.61
N LYS A 116 4.95 -17.65 -13.45
CA LYS A 116 6.28 -17.02 -13.32
C LYS A 116 6.34 -15.57 -13.82
N GLU A 117 5.22 -14.85 -13.77
CA GLU A 117 5.08 -13.44 -14.19
C GLU A 117 4.92 -12.50 -12.98
N PHE A 118 5.28 -12.95 -11.77
CA PHE A 118 5.07 -12.22 -10.51
C PHE A 118 5.65 -10.79 -10.55
N ASP A 119 6.92 -10.64 -10.95
CA ASP A 119 7.59 -9.33 -10.94
C ASP A 119 6.95 -8.34 -11.91
N ARG A 120 6.48 -8.82 -13.06
CA ARG A 120 5.85 -7.98 -14.09
C ARG A 120 4.48 -7.50 -13.63
N ILE A 121 3.66 -8.41 -13.12
CA ILE A 121 2.32 -8.07 -12.60
C ILE A 121 2.44 -7.20 -11.35
N SER A 122 3.35 -7.53 -10.42
CA SER A 122 3.61 -6.73 -9.22
C SER A 122 3.92 -5.26 -9.57
N LYS A 123 4.79 -5.02 -10.57
CA LYS A 123 5.10 -3.67 -11.06
C LYS A 123 3.89 -2.93 -11.63
N LEU A 124 3.02 -3.62 -12.36
CA LEU A 124 1.79 -3.01 -12.91
C LEU A 124 0.80 -2.64 -11.80
N LEU A 125 0.71 -3.47 -10.75
CA LEU A 125 -0.21 -3.24 -9.64
C LEU A 125 0.20 -2.03 -8.78
N ILE A 126 1.49 -1.69 -8.68
CA ILE A 126 1.96 -0.56 -7.86
C ILE A 126 1.18 0.74 -8.16
N GLN A 127 1.06 1.12 -9.43
CA GLN A 127 0.40 2.37 -9.83
C GLN A 127 -1.11 2.38 -9.50
N TYR A 128 -1.74 1.21 -9.53
CA TYR A 128 -3.16 1.10 -9.23
C TYR A 128 -3.43 1.09 -7.72
N TYR A 129 -2.53 0.48 -6.93
CA TYR A 129 -2.71 0.39 -5.49
C TYR A 129 -2.22 1.62 -4.73
N GLU A 130 -1.35 2.45 -5.31
CA GLU A 130 -0.87 3.68 -4.65
C GLU A 130 -2.00 4.56 -4.08
N PRO A 131 -3.10 4.88 -4.82
CA PRO A 131 -4.23 5.61 -4.23
C PRO A 131 -5.00 4.83 -3.15
N ILE A 132 -4.97 3.49 -3.16
CA ILE A 132 -5.57 2.66 -2.10
C ILE A 132 -4.77 2.81 -0.80
N GLU A 133 -3.46 2.94 -0.90
CA GLU A 133 -2.57 3.12 0.25
C GLU A 133 -2.82 4.47 0.96
N GLU A 134 -3.22 5.52 0.22
CA GLU A 134 -3.69 6.77 0.81
C GLU A 134 -4.98 6.56 1.62
N ILE A 135 -5.92 5.77 1.08
CA ILE A 135 -7.17 5.43 1.77
C ILE A 135 -6.90 4.58 3.02
N TYR A 136 -5.97 3.62 2.94
CA TYR A 136 -5.50 2.87 4.12
C TYR A 136 -4.91 3.80 5.17
N THR A 137 -4.11 4.78 4.78
CA THR A 137 -3.53 5.78 5.69
C THR A 137 -4.62 6.57 6.40
N ASN A 138 -5.65 7.01 5.69
CA ASN A 138 -6.80 7.72 6.26
C ASN A 138 -7.58 6.84 7.25
N PHE A 139 -7.86 5.58 6.88
CA PHE A 139 -8.49 4.61 7.77
C PHE A 139 -7.67 4.40 9.05
N ILE A 140 -6.34 4.32 8.92
CA ILE A 140 -5.44 4.13 10.05
C ILE A 140 -5.41 5.35 10.97
N ASN A 141 -5.50 6.56 10.44
CA ASN A 141 -5.60 7.76 11.26
C ASN A 141 -6.89 7.78 12.10
N GLU A 142 -8.02 7.40 11.50
CA GLU A 142 -9.26 7.17 12.25
C GLU A 142 -9.09 6.07 13.30
N ALA A 143 -8.51 4.93 12.92
CA ALA A 143 -8.25 3.82 13.86
C ALA A 143 -7.42 4.25 15.07
N LYS A 144 -6.36 5.04 14.86
CA LYS A 144 -5.53 5.61 15.94
C LYS A 144 -6.36 6.47 16.88
N TYR A 145 -7.27 7.29 16.37
CA TYR A 145 -8.18 8.11 17.20
C TYR A 145 -9.04 7.24 18.12
N TYR A 146 -9.70 6.22 17.56
CA TYR A 146 -10.55 5.30 18.33
C TYR A 146 -9.74 4.49 19.35
N CYS A 147 -8.58 3.96 18.98
CA CYS A 147 -7.69 3.23 19.89
C CYS A 147 -7.19 4.12 21.05
N THR A 148 -6.82 5.36 20.74
CA THR A 148 -6.37 6.35 21.73
C THR A 148 -7.44 6.68 22.77
N ARG A 149 -8.72 6.65 22.37
CA ARG A 149 -9.88 6.88 23.24
C ARG A 149 -10.58 5.58 23.66
N GLY A 150 -9.99 4.41 23.36
CA GLY A 150 -10.67 3.12 23.46
C GLY A 150 -11.24 2.86 24.85
N ILE A 151 -10.48 3.16 25.91
CA ILE A 151 -10.92 2.98 27.30
C ILE A 151 -12.14 3.88 27.62
N ASP A 152 -12.18 5.10 27.12
CA ASP A 152 -13.32 6.02 27.32
C ASP A 152 -14.55 5.56 26.55
N ILE A 153 -14.33 5.10 25.32
CA ILE A 153 -15.39 4.59 24.46
C ILE A 153 -16.05 3.35 25.10
N ILE A 154 -15.24 2.42 25.62
CA ILE A 154 -15.73 1.22 26.28
C ILE A 154 -16.55 1.56 27.54
N ARG A 155 -16.08 2.52 28.35
CA ARG A 155 -16.78 3.00 29.56
C ARG A 155 -18.01 3.86 29.25
N GLY A 156 -18.00 4.55 28.12
CA GLY A 156 -19.07 5.43 27.70
C GLY A 156 -20.37 4.71 27.36
N ARG A 157 -21.45 5.47 27.16
CA ARG A 157 -22.76 4.95 26.73
C ARG A 157 -23.00 5.07 25.22
N ASN A 158 -22.08 5.68 24.47
CA ASN A 158 -22.22 5.85 23.02
C ASN A 158 -22.04 4.49 22.32
N SER A 159 -23.17 3.89 21.90
CA SER A 159 -23.21 2.61 21.20
C SER A 159 -22.49 2.67 19.85
N GLU A 160 -22.58 3.79 19.14
CA GLU A 160 -21.98 3.93 17.81
C GLU A 160 -20.45 3.93 17.90
N ALA A 161 -19.88 4.69 18.83
CA ALA A 161 -18.42 4.70 19.03
C ALA A 161 -17.88 3.30 19.42
N LYS A 162 -18.65 2.51 20.17
CA LYS A 162 -18.28 1.13 20.51
C LYS A 162 -18.28 0.23 19.29
N LYS A 163 -19.30 0.35 18.42
CA LYS A 163 -19.36 -0.41 17.16
C LYS A 163 -18.18 -0.07 16.24
N GLN A 164 -17.87 1.21 16.08
CA GLN A 164 -16.73 1.64 15.27
C GLN A 164 -15.40 1.08 15.81
N LEU A 165 -15.20 1.11 17.14
CA LEU A 165 -14.04 0.49 17.77
C LEU A 165 -13.98 -1.02 17.51
N GLU A 166 -15.12 -1.73 17.59
CA GLU A 166 -15.19 -3.16 17.28
C GLU A 166 -14.83 -3.46 15.82
N VAL A 167 -15.33 -2.65 14.87
CA VAL A 167 -14.98 -2.76 13.45
C VAL A 167 -13.48 -2.62 13.24
N ILE A 168 -12.85 -1.63 13.90
CA ILE A 168 -11.40 -1.42 13.82
C ILE A 168 -10.63 -2.63 14.37
N LEU A 169 -11.01 -3.15 15.54
CA LEU A 169 -10.34 -4.32 16.12
C LEU A 169 -10.47 -5.56 15.23
N ARG A 170 -11.65 -5.80 14.66
CA ARG A 170 -11.86 -6.88 13.68
C ARG A 170 -11.03 -6.67 12.41
N ALA A 171 -10.94 -5.43 11.92
CA ALA A 171 -10.13 -5.09 10.76
C ALA A 171 -8.65 -5.41 11.00
N VAL A 172 -8.12 -5.08 12.18
CA VAL A 172 -6.74 -5.39 12.59
C VAL A 172 -6.48 -6.89 12.62
N GLU A 173 -7.41 -7.68 13.13
CA GLU A 173 -7.28 -9.15 13.13
C GLU A 173 -7.26 -9.74 11.73
N ILE A 174 -8.07 -9.22 10.82
CA ILE A 174 -8.11 -9.65 9.42
C ILE A 174 -6.82 -9.23 8.71
N ASP A 175 -6.39 -7.99 8.89
CA ASP A 175 -5.15 -7.46 8.31
C ASP A 175 -3.91 -8.27 8.73
N GLU A 176 -3.81 -8.66 10.02
CA GLU A 176 -2.74 -9.54 10.50
C GLU A 176 -2.76 -10.92 9.80
N LYS A 177 -3.95 -11.47 9.53
CA LYS A 177 -4.09 -12.73 8.78
C LYS A 177 -3.64 -12.56 7.33
N ILE A 178 -3.93 -11.42 6.72
CA ILE A 178 -3.48 -11.08 5.37
C ILE A 178 -1.95 -10.97 5.34
N ASP A 179 -1.33 -10.24 6.28
CA ASP A 179 0.12 -10.13 6.37
C ASP A 179 0.79 -11.52 6.50
N LYS A 180 0.22 -12.41 7.31
CA LYS A 180 0.68 -13.81 7.41
C LYS A 180 0.50 -14.57 6.11
N LEU A 181 -0.61 -14.35 5.40
CA LEU A 181 -0.88 -14.99 4.11
C LEU A 181 0.15 -14.56 3.05
N TYR A 182 0.45 -13.27 2.93
CA TYR A 182 1.48 -12.76 2.02
C TYR A 182 2.85 -13.35 2.35
N LYS A 183 3.22 -13.36 3.64
CA LYS A 183 4.47 -13.96 4.12
C LYS A 183 4.58 -15.45 3.76
N ASN A 184 3.52 -16.22 3.97
CA ASN A 184 3.52 -17.66 3.68
C ASN A 184 3.69 -17.96 2.18
N ASN A 185 3.13 -17.12 1.32
CA ASN A 185 3.26 -17.25 -0.14
C ASN A 185 4.53 -16.57 -0.70
N ARG A 186 5.36 -15.96 0.16
CA ARG A 186 6.57 -15.21 -0.22
C ARG A 186 6.27 -14.07 -1.19
N PHE A 187 5.14 -13.42 -1.00
CA PHE A 187 4.78 -12.22 -1.75
C PHE A 187 5.40 -11.00 -1.08
N GLU A 188 6.50 -10.53 -1.66
CA GLU A 188 7.16 -9.28 -1.28
C GLU A 188 6.62 -8.17 -2.18
N ILE A 189 5.74 -7.34 -1.62
CA ILE A 189 5.12 -6.22 -2.33
C ILE A 189 5.25 -4.94 -1.51
N ALA A 190 5.20 -3.79 -2.18
CA ALA A 190 5.23 -2.51 -1.52
C ALA A 190 4.08 -2.39 -0.50
N ASN A 191 4.37 -1.72 0.62
CA ASN A 191 3.43 -1.43 1.71
C ASN A 191 2.88 -2.66 2.45
N ARG A 192 3.48 -3.85 2.30
CA ARG A 192 3.23 -5.01 3.17
C ARG A 192 4.52 -5.52 3.81
N PRO A 193 4.48 -6.07 5.03
CA PRO A 193 3.32 -6.14 5.93
C PRO A 193 2.91 -4.76 6.47
N HIS A 194 1.63 -4.62 6.82
CA HIS A 194 1.08 -3.39 7.40
C HIS A 194 1.38 -3.25 8.89
N CYS A 195 1.45 -4.37 9.63
CA CYS A 195 1.71 -4.40 11.07
C CYS A 195 0.74 -3.57 11.92
N TRP A 196 -0.53 -3.44 11.50
CA TRP A 196 -1.52 -2.61 12.20
C TRP A 196 -1.75 -3.05 13.64
N ARG A 197 -1.68 -4.36 13.89
CA ARG A 197 -1.82 -4.91 15.24
C ARG A 197 -0.79 -4.34 16.19
N GLU A 198 0.49 -4.48 15.85
CA GLU A 198 1.59 -4.03 16.70
C GLU A 198 1.49 -2.53 16.95
N MET A 199 1.25 -1.75 15.89
CA MET A 199 1.10 -0.30 15.97
C MET A 199 -0.06 0.13 16.88
N LEU A 200 -1.27 -0.38 16.64
CA LEU A 200 -2.47 0.09 17.35
C LEU A 200 -2.54 -0.45 18.78
N PHE A 201 -2.08 -1.67 19.04
CA PHE A 201 -2.04 -2.20 20.41
C PHE A 201 -0.99 -1.49 21.26
N LYS A 202 0.14 -1.08 20.68
CA LYS A 202 1.11 -0.24 21.37
C LYS A 202 0.50 1.08 21.84
N ILE A 203 -0.31 1.73 21.00
CA ILE A 203 -1.04 2.95 21.39
C ILE A 203 -1.99 2.66 22.55
N ILE A 204 -2.74 1.55 22.50
CA ILE A 204 -3.64 1.17 23.59
C ILE A 204 -2.87 0.94 24.88
N GLU A 205 -1.75 0.21 24.82
CA GLU A 205 -0.88 -0.09 25.95
C GLU A 205 -0.34 1.19 26.60
N GLU A 206 0.20 2.11 25.80
CA GLU A 206 0.68 3.41 26.27
C GLU A 206 -0.43 4.21 26.98
N ARG A 207 -1.66 4.17 26.45
CA ARG A 207 -2.81 4.87 27.05
C ARG A 207 -3.31 4.22 28.33
N VAL A 208 -3.25 2.90 28.42
CA VAL A 208 -3.53 2.17 29.68
C VAL A 208 -2.49 2.54 30.72
N GLN A 209 -1.21 2.51 30.35
CA GLN A 209 -0.10 2.82 31.26
C GLN A 209 -0.20 4.26 31.81
N GLN A 210 -0.43 5.25 30.94
CA GLN A 210 -0.64 6.65 31.36
C GLN A 210 -1.78 6.80 32.40
N ARG A 211 -2.85 6.01 32.26
CA ARG A 211 -3.95 6.04 33.24
C ARG A 211 -3.57 5.40 34.55
N VAL A 212 -2.94 4.24 34.50
CA VAL A 212 -2.48 3.54 35.71
C VAL A 212 -1.56 4.44 36.52
N GLU A 213 -0.63 5.13 35.87
CA GLU A 213 0.27 6.10 36.51
C GLU A 213 -0.49 7.30 37.10
N ALA A 214 -1.45 7.86 36.38
CA ALA A 214 -2.29 8.95 36.88
C ALA A 214 -3.09 8.53 38.13
N PHE A 215 -3.72 7.34 38.11
CA PHE A 215 -4.43 6.80 39.28
C PHE A 215 -3.49 6.58 40.47
N GLN A 216 -2.28 6.04 40.26
CA GLN A 216 -1.31 5.87 41.35
C GLN A 216 -0.84 7.19 41.96
N ILE A 217 -0.70 8.25 41.15
CA ILE A 217 -0.36 9.60 41.64
C ILE A 217 -1.53 10.18 42.46
N GLU A 218 -2.77 9.99 42.00
CA GLU A 218 -3.96 10.41 42.74
C GLU A 218 -4.07 9.70 44.09
N ASP A 219 -3.87 8.38 44.13
CA ASP A 219 -3.86 7.60 45.37
C ASP A 219 -2.77 8.10 46.33
N ARG A 220 -1.55 8.38 45.83
CA ARG A 220 -0.47 8.94 46.67
C ARG A 220 -0.79 10.33 47.21
N LYS A 221 -1.43 11.20 46.41
CA LYS A 221 -1.85 12.54 46.86
C LYS A 221 -2.98 12.47 47.88
N LEU A 222 -3.98 11.60 47.66
CA LEU A 222 -5.02 11.31 48.65
C LEU A 222 -4.40 10.75 49.93
N ASN A 223 -3.40 9.89 49.79
CA ASN A 223 -2.62 9.30 50.87
C ASN A 223 -1.47 10.19 51.40
N GLN A 224 -1.38 11.45 50.99
CA GLN A 224 -0.63 12.50 51.70
C GLN A 224 -1.60 13.49 52.37
N ASN A 225 -2.74 13.74 51.73
CA ASN A 225 -3.77 14.64 52.24
C ASN A 225 -4.65 14.03 53.34
N TRP A 226 -4.59 12.72 53.61
CA TRP A 226 -5.29 12.12 54.75
C TRP A 226 -4.73 12.62 56.09
N VAL A 227 -3.40 12.78 56.22
CA VAL A 227 -2.77 13.31 57.44
C VAL A 227 -3.30 14.72 57.73
N THR A 228 -3.32 15.60 56.72
CA THR A 228 -3.83 16.96 56.88
C THR A 228 -5.33 17.05 57.07
N ARG A 229 -6.14 16.10 56.57
CA ARG A 229 -7.60 16.08 56.80
C ARG A 229 -7.96 15.62 58.21
N TYR A 230 -7.26 14.64 58.77
CA TYR A 230 -7.54 14.16 60.12
C TYR A 230 -6.86 14.97 61.22
N ASP A 231 -5.72 15.63 60.94
CA ASP A 231 -5.07 16.53 61.91
C ASP A 231 -5.84 17.85 62.09
N SER A 232 -6.60 18.31 61.08
CA SER A 232 -7.39 19.54 61.19
C SER A 232 -8.76 19.35 61.86
N GLU A 233 -9.31 18.13 61.89
CA GLU A 233 -10.49 17.79 62.70
C GLU A 233 -10.15 17.58 64.18
N PHE A 234 -8.90 17.26 64.53
CA PHE A 234 -8.45 17.10 65.92
C PHE A 234 -8.05 18.41 66.64
N ILE A 235 -8.02 19.54 65.93
CA ILE A 235 -7.67 20.86 66.52
C ILE A 235 -8.92 21.72 66.84
N LEU A 236 -10.12 21.24 66.52
CA LEU A 236 -11.40 21.92 66.80
C LEU A 236 -12.29 21.21 67.84
N MET A 237 -11.75 20.23 68.58
CA MET A 237 -12.40 19.59 69.73
C MET A 237 -11.61 19.89 71.02
#